data_AF-A0A8T2K898-F1
#
_entry.id   AF-A0A8T2K898-F1
#
_cell.length_a   1.000
_cell.length_b   1.000
_cell.length_c   1.000
_cell.angle_alpha   90.00
_cell.angle_beta   90.00
_cell.angle_gamma   90.00
#
_symmetry.space_group_name_H-M   'P 1'
#
loop_
_entity.id
_entity.type
_entity.pdbx_description
1 polymer ?
#
loop_
_entity_poly.entity_id
_entity_poly.type
_entity_poly.pdbx_seq_one_letter_code
_entity_poly.pdbx_strand_id
1 'polypeptide(L)'
;VGNIFVVSLAVADLVVAIYPYPLVLTSIFHEGWNLGYLHCQISGFLMGISVIGSIFNIAGVAVNRYCYICHSLKYDKLYSDKNSLFYVILIWVLTFIAIVPNLFVGSLQYDARIYSCTFTQSVSSTYTIAVVFFHFILPITIVTFCYLRIWILVIQVRRRVKPDNKPKLKPHDFRNFVTMFVVFVLFAVCWAPLNFIGLAVAVNPDTILPRIPEWLFVGSYYMAYFNSCLNAIIYGLLNQNFRREYKRIVISICTAKVFFQESSNDVEKIKSKPSPMLTNNNQVKVDSV
;
A
#
# COMPACT_ATOMS: atom_id res chain seq x y z
N VAL A 1 15.47 -8.78 7.42
CA VAL A 1 14.57 -8.45 8.55
C VAL A 1 13.58 -7.30 8.27
N GLY A 2 13.99 -6.02 8.18
CA GLY A 2 13.04 -4.89 8.10
C GLY A 2 12.15 -4.74 6.85
N ASN A 3 12.28 -5.61 5.83
CA ASN A 3 11.48 -5.55 4.60
C ASN A 3 10.10 -6.22 4.77
N ILE A 4 9.90 -7.05 5.79
CA ILE A 4 8.63 -7.78 5.98
C ILE A 4 7.46 -6.83 6.26
N PHE A 5 7.70 -5.75 6.99
CA PHE A 5 6.70 -4.70 7.23
C PHE A 5 6.36 -3.94 5.94
N VAL A 6 7.32 -3.77 5.02
CA VAL A 6 7.07 -3.13 3.72
C VAL A 6 6.21 -4.03 2.84
N VAL A 7 6.44 -5.34 2.86
CA VAL A 7 5.59 -6.32 2.16
C VAL A 7 4.19 -6.33 2.77
N SER A 8 4.07 -6.34 4.09
CA SER A 8 2.80 -6.27 4.81
C SER A 8 2.01 -4.99 4.45
N LEU A 9 2.69 -3.84 4.38
CA LEU A 9 2.08 -2.58 3.91
C LEU A 9 1.59 -2.69 2.46
N ALA A 10 2.38 -3.26 1.56
CA ALA A 10 1.97 -3.46 0.16
C ALA A 10 0.76 -4.38 0.03
N VAL A 11 0.63 -5.39 0.90
CA VAL A 11 -0.57 -6.25 0.96
C VAL A 11 -1.79 -5.43 1.39
N ALA A 12 -1.67 -4.56 2.39
CA ALA A 12 -2.75 -3.67 2.82
C ALA A 12 -3.23 -2.76 1.67
N ASP A 13 -2.30 -2.17 0.91
CA ASP A 13 -2.61 -1.31 -0.23
C ASP A 13 -3.23 -2.09 -1.40
N LEU A 14 -2.81 -3.34 -1.62
CA LEU A 14 -3.33 -4.17 -2.72
C LEU A 14 -4.78 -4.61 -2.47
N VAL A 15 -5.15 -4.89 -1.21
CA VAL A 15 -6.52 -5.29 -0.85
C VAL A 15 -7.55 -4.25 -1.27
N VAL A 16 -7.27 -2.95 -1.06
CA VAL A 16 -8.18 -1.87 -1.45
C VAL A 16 -8.26 -1.69 -2.97
N ALA A 17 -7.14 -1.91 -3.67
CA ALA A 17 -7.08 -1.83 -5.12
C ALA A 17 -7.84 -2.97 -5.82
N ILE A 18 -7.88 -4.17 -5.23
CA ILE A 18 -8.53 -5.34 -5.83
C ILE A 18 -10.05 -5.32 -5.68
N TYR A 19 -10.58 -4.83 -4.54
CA TYR A 19 -11.99 -5.01 -4.23
C TYR A 19 -12.76 -3.70 -3.96
N PRO A 20 -12.45 -2.90 -2.91
CA PRO A 20 -13.14 -1.64 -2.66
C PRO A 20 -13.10 -0.64 -3.82
N TYR A 21 -11.93 -0.37 -4.41
CA TYR A 21 -11.81 0.68 -5.44
C TYR A 21 -12.58 0.36 -6.74
N PRO A 22 -12.57 -0.88 -7.27
CA PRO A 22 -13.44 -1.24 -8.39
C PRO A 22 -14.94 -1.06 -8.10
N LEU A 23 -15.39 -1.36 -6.86
CA LEU A 23 -16.79 -1.17 -6.46
C LEU A 23 -17.17 0.31 -6.36
N VAL A 24 -16.28 1.15 -5.85
CA VAL A 24 -16.45 2.61 -5.86
C VAL A 24 -16.55 3.13 -7.29
N LEU A 25 -15.65 2.69 -8.18
CA LEU A 25 -15.68 3.08 -9.59
C LEU A 25 -17.01 2.67 -10.26
N THR A 26 -17.48 1.45 -9.99
CA THR A 26 -18.77 0.95 -10.46
C THR A 26 -19.93 1.80 -9.94
N SER A 27 -19.87 2.20 -8.66
CA SER A 27 -20.90 3.03 -8.04
C SER A 27 -20.96 4.45 -8.61
N ILE A 28 -19.82 4.99 -9.06
CA ILE A 28 -19.76 6.28 -9.77
C ILE A 28 -20.45 6.16 -11.13
N PHE A 29 -20.17 5.11 -11.91
CA PHE A 29 -20.77 4.93 -13.24
C PHE A 29 -22.27 4.63 -13.20
N HIS A 30 -22.76 3.98 -12.14
CA HIS A 30 -24.18 3.69 -11.95
C HIS A 30 -24.91 4.73 -11.09
N GLU A 31 -24.24 5.83 -10.72
CA GLU A 31 -24.79 6.91 -9.89
C GLU A 31 -25.45 6.43 -8.58
N GLY A 32 -24.92 5.35 -7.98
CA GLY A 32 -25.54 4.74 -6.81
C GLY A 32 -24.96 3.37 -6.43
N TRP A 33 -25.34 2.89 -5.24
CA TRP A 33 -24.90 1.58 -4.73
C TRP A 33 -25.93 0.46 -5.00
N ASN A 34 -25.71 -0.28 -6.08
CA ASN A 34 -26.62 -1.36 -6.51
C ASN A 34 -26.14 -2.78 -6.14
N LEU A 35 -25.01 -2.90 -5.43
CA LEU A 35 -24.34 -4.16 -5.11
C LEU A 35 -24.90 -4.82 -3.83
N GLY A 36 -25.88 -4.20 -3.18
CA GLY A 36 -26.50 -4.69 -1.96
C GLY A 36 -25.71 -4.41 -0.67
N TYR A 37 -26.37 -4.64 0.47
CA TYR A 37 -25.84 -4.32 1.79
C TYR A 37 -24.55 -5.10 2.14
N LEU A 38 -24.49 -6.38 1.80
CA LEU A 38 -23.34 -7.24 2.12
C LEU A 38 -22.04 -6.70 1.51
N HIS A 39 -22.06 -6.35 0.23
CA HIS A 39 -20.90 -5.77 -0.46
C HIS A 39 -20.50 -4.42 0.13
N CYS A 40 -21.47 -3.62 0.60
CA CYS A 40 -21.21 -2.34 1.24
C CYS A 40 -20.43 -2.51 2.55
N GLN A 41 -20.87 -3.45 3.40
CA GLN A 41 -20.20 -3.78 4.65
C GLN A 41 -18.80 -4.34 4.41
N ILE A 42 -18.64 -5.29 3.48
CA ILE A 42 -17.34 -5.88 3.16
C ILE A 42 -16.39 -4.81 2.60
N SER A 43 -16.85 -3.95 1.70
CA SER A 43 -16.04 -2.87 1.12
C SER A 43 -15.56 -1.90 2.20
N GLY A 44 -16.46 -1.42 3.06
CA GLY A 44 -16.12 -0.54 4.18
C GLY A 44 -15.15 -1.19 5.19
N PHE A 45 -15.35 -2.48 5.48
CA PHE A 45 -14.51 -3.25 6.40
C PHE A 45 -13.09 -3.43 5.83
N LEU A 46 -12.95 -3.82 4.56
CA LEU A 46 -11.65 -3.96 3.89
C LEU A 46 -10.93 -2.62 3.75
N MET A 47 -11.66 -1.53 3.50
CA MET A 47 -11.10 -0.19 3.52
C MET A 47 -10.53 0.13 4.90
N GLY A 48 -11.31 -0.09 5.97
CA GLY A 48 -10.86 0.13 7.34
C GLY A 48 -9.62 -0.69 7.70
N ILE A 49 -9.60 -1.98 7.33
CA ILE A 49 -8.43 -2.86 7.53
C ILE A 49 -7.18 -2.32 6.85
N SER A 50 -7.30 -1.88 5.59
CA SER A 50 -6.17 -1.35 4.84
C SER A 50 -5.62 -0.09 5.50
N VAL A 51 -6.50 0.83 5.91
CA VAL A 51 -6.10 2.12 6.51
C VAL A 51 -5.46 1.93 7.88
N ILE A 52 -6.13 1.22 8.79
CA ILE A 52 -5.61 0.98 10.14
C ILE A 52 -4.37 0.08 10.09
N GLY A 53 -4.39 -0.94 9.24
CA GLY A 53 -3.23 -1.79 9.01
C GLY A 53 -2.03 -1.01 8.49
N SER A 54 -2.25 -0.04 7.60
CA SER A 54 -1.17 0.79 7.04
C SER A 54 -0.49 1.65 8.09
N ILE A 55 -1.25 2.37 8.91
CA ILE A 55 -0.65 3.21 9.97
C ILE A 55 0.10 2.38 11.02
N PHE A 56 -0.43 1.22 11.40
CA PHE A 56 0.25 0.31 12.33
C PHE A 56 1.51 -0.30 11.71
N ASN A 57 1.51 -0.64 10.42
CA ASN A 57 2.72 -1.06 9.72
C ASN A 57 3.76 0.08 9.66
N ILE A 58 3.35 1.31 9.36
CA ILE A 58 4.23 2.49 9.36
C ILE A 58 4.84 2.72 10.76
N ALA A 59 4.03 2.59 11.81
CA ALA A 59 4.49 2.63 13.19
C ALA A 59 5.51 1.52 13.50
N GLY A 60 5.22 0.29 13.08
CA GLY A 60 6.14 -0.85 13.21
C GLY A 60 7.47 -0.61 12.49
N VAL A 61 7.44 -0.05 11.29
CA VAL A 61 8.64 0.35 10.53
C VAL A 61 9.45 1.40 11.29
N ALA A 62 8.79 2.44 11.81
CA ALA A 62 9.45 3.52 12.55
C ALA A 62 10.12 3.01 13.83
N VAL A 63 9.43 2.17 14.61
CA VAL A 63 9.99 1.55 15.83
C VAL A 63 11.16 0.62 15.49
N ASN A 64 11.01 -0.24 14.48
CA ASN A 64 12.09 -1.11 14.03
C ASN A 64 13.34 -0.31 13.63
N ARG A 65 13.17 0.81 12.91
CA ARG A 65 14.29 1.69 12.52
C ARG A 65 14.89 2.43 13.70
N TYR A 66 14.07 2.88 14.64
CA TYR A 66 14.54 3.48 15.88
C TYR A 66 15.40 2.50 16.68
N CYS A 67 14.95 1.26 16.87
CA CYS A 67 15.72 0.23 17.56
C CYS A 67 17.02 -0.12 16.83
N TYR A 68 16.99 -0.20 15.49
CA TYR A 68 18.18 -0.48 14.68
C TYR A 68 19.26 0.61 14.83
N ILE A 69 18.87 1.88 14.76
CA ILE A 69 19.82 3.01 14.75
C ILE A 69 20.25 3.41 16.16
N CYS A 70 19.31 3.49 17.11
CA CYS A 70 19.58 3.98 18.46
C CYS A 70 20.03 2.88 19.43
N HIS A 71 19.69 1.62 19.16
CA HIS A 71 19.92 0.49 20.06
C HIS A 71 20.47 -0.75 19.34
N SER A 72 21.48 -0.56 18.47
CA SER A 72 22.04 -1.61 17.61
C SER A 72 22.44 -2.90 18.36
N LEU A 73 22.99 -2.79 19.58
CA LEU A 73 23.41 -3.97 20.38
C LEU A 73 22.25 -4.84 20.86
N LYS A 74 21.06 -4.24 21.08
CA LYS A 74 19.85 -4.98 21.49
C LYS A 74 19.00 -5.40 20.29
N TYR A 75 19.22 -4.77 19.13
CA TYR A 75 18.44 -5.00 17.92
C TYR A 75 18.49 -6.47 17.48
N ASP A 76 19.68 -7.07 17.41
CA ASP A 76 19.85 -8.44 16.91
C ASP A 76 19.13 -9.48 17.79
N LYS A 77 18.97 -9.20 19.08
CA LYS A 77 18.20 -10.05 20.01
C LYS A 77 16.69 -9.81 19.92
N LEU A 78 16.27 -8.58 19.63
CA LEU A 78 14.85 -8.19 19.61
C LEU A 78 14.20 -8.51 18.26
N TYR A 79 14.86 -8.14 17.15
CA TYR A 79 14.37 -8.27 15.79
C TYR A 79 15.09 -9.40 15.05
N SER A 80 14.67 -10.63 15.35
CA SER A 80 14.89 -11.80 14.48
C SER A 80 13.80 -11.89 13.41
N ASP A 81 14.01 -12.66 12.34
CA ASP A 81 12.98 -12.86 11.30
C ASP A 81 11.69 -13.48 11.89
N LYS A 82 11.81 -14.42 12.84
CA LYS A 82 10.66 -15.02 13.54
C LYS A 82 9.88 -13.99 14.37
N ASN A 83 10.59 -13.16 15.12
CA ASN A 83 9.97 -12.10 15.94
C ASN A 83 9.34 -11.02 15.07
N SER A 84 9.96 -10.69 13.94
CA SER A 84 9.44 -9.71 12.99
C SER A 84 8.14 -10.19 12.35
N LEU A 85 8.04 -11.48 12.00
CA LEU A 85 6.79 -12.09 11.56
C LEU A 85 5.73 -12.05 12.66
N PHE A 86 6.10 -12.38 13.91
CA PHE A 86 5.20 -12.27 15.05
C PHE A 86 4.64 -10.84 15.22
N TYR A 87 5.48 -9.80 15.11
CA TYR A 87 5.03 -8.41 15.16
C TYR A 87 4.07 -8.06 14.02
N VAL A 88 4.31 -8.56 12.80
CA VAL A 88 3.38 -8.36 11.68
C VAL A 88 2.03 -9.04 11.96
N ILE A 89 2.03 -10.29 12.43
CA ILE A 89 0.79 -10.99 12.80
C ILE A 89 0.04 -10.22 13.90
N LEU A 90 0.76 -9.73 14.91
CA LEU A 90 0.19 -8.91 15.98
C LEU A 90 -0.45 -7.63 15.44
N ILE A 91 0.21 -6.93 14.50
CA ILE A 91 -0.34 -5.74 13.84
C ILE A 91 -1.68 -6.05 13.14
N TRP A 92 -1.74 -7.15 12.39
CA TRP A 92 -2.97 -7.56 11.71
C TRP A 92 -4.07 -7.94 12.70
N VAL A 93 -3.76 -8.71 13.75
CA VAL A 93 -4.72 -9.05 14.81
C VAL A 93 -5.27 -7.79 15.48
N LEU A 94 -4.41 -6.83 15.84
CA LEU A 94 -4.84 -5.55 16.40
C LEU A 94 -5.70 -4.74 15.43
N THR A 95 -5.37 -4.77 14.14
CA THR A 95 -6.16 -4.11 13.08
C THR A 95 -7.56 -4.71 12.97
N PHE A 96 -7.67 -6.04 12.97
CA PHE A 96 -8.96 -6.73 12.95
C PHE A 96 -9.79 -6.38 14.20
N ILE A 97 -9.19 -6.44 15.38
CA ILE A 97 -9.86 -6.07 16.65
C ILE A 97 -10.36 -4.62 16.61
N ALA A 98 -9.59 -3.69 16.03
CA ALA A 98 -9.98 -2.29 15.90
C ALA A 98 -11.16 -2.06 14.95
N ILE A 99 -11.25 -2.83 13.86
CA ILE A 99 -12.29 -2.64 12.83
C ILE A 99 -13.59 -3.37 13.17
N VAL A 100 -13.53 -4.54 13.82
CA VAL A 100 -14.70 -5.37 14.15
C VAL A 100 -15.85 -4.60 14.84
N PRO A 101 -15.61 -3.69 15.81
CA PRO A 101 -16.67 -2.89 16.42
C PRO A 101 -17.55 -2.12 15.43
N ASN A 102 -17.04 -1.71 14.26
CA ASN A 102 -17.82 -1.00 13.25
C ASN A 102 -19.02 -1.81 12.74
N LEU A 103 -18.89 -3.14 12.71
CA LEU A 103 -19.97 -4.04 12.27
C LEU A 103 -21.12 -4.10 13.28
N PHE A 104 -20.82 -3.91 14.58
CA PHE A 104 -21.82 -3.92 15.64
C PHE A 104 -22.46 -2.56 15.87
N VAL A 105 -21.68 -1.48 15.72
CA VAL A 105 -22.17 -0.10 15.83
C VAL A 105 -23.01 0.29 14.60
N GLY A 106 -22.83 -0.38 13.45
CA GLY A 106 -23.51 -0.04 12.20
C GLY A 106 -23.00 1.26 11.59
N SER A 107 -21.72 1.58 11.84
CA SER A 107 -21.07 2.82 11.37
C SER A 107 -20.62 2.76 9.92
N LEU A 108 -20.59 1.57 9.29
CA LEU A 108 -20.26 1.41 7.87
C LEU A 108 -21.52 1.62 7.04
N GLN A 109 -21.58 2.73 6.30
CA GLN A 109 -22.74 3.08 5.48
C GLN A 109 -22.29 3.65 4.14
N TYR A 110 -23.20 3.62 3.17
CA TYR A 110 -22.98 4.23 1.86
C TYR A 110 -23.11 5.75 1.96
N ASP A 111 -22.09 6.47 1.49
CA ASP A 111 -22.11 7.92 1.38
C ASP A 111 -22.14 8.33 -0.10
N ALA A 112 -23.25 8.95 -0.51
CA ALA A 112 -23.49 9.35 -1.89
C ALA A 112 -22.52 10.43 -2.38
N ARG A 113 -21.95 11.25 -1.49
CA ARG A 113 -21.01 12.33 -1.86
C ARG A 113 -19.70 11.79 -2.44
N ILE A 114 -19.32 10.58 -2.02
CA ILE A 114 -18.06 9.93 -2.40
C ILE A 114 -18.28 8.61 -3.13
N TYR A 115 -19.54 8.24 -3.41
CA TYR A 115 -19.93 6.98 -4.06
C TYR A 115 -19.29 5.73 -3.43
N SER A 116 -19.10 5.74 -2.11
CA SER A 116 -18.38 4.68 -1.41
C SER A 116 -19.05 4.31 -0.10
N CYS A 117 -18.97 3.02 0.25
CA CYS A 117 -19.29 2.55 1.59
C CYS A 117 -18.09 2.77 2.51
N THR A 118 -18.29 3.55 3.58
CA THR A 118 -17.22 3.96 4.48
C THR A 118 -17.70 4.16 5.91
N PHE A 119 -16.76 4.45 6.79
CA PHE A 119 -17.04 4.82 8.17
C PHE A 119 -17.73 6.18 8.22
N THR A 120 -18.98 6.20 8.69
CA THR A 120 -19.79 7.41 8.84
C THR A 120 -19.53 8.06 10.19
N GLN A 121 -18.87 9.22 10.15
CA GLN A 121 -18.34 9.90 11.33
C GLN A 121 -19.41 10.45 12.28
N SER A 122 -20.65 10.67 11.78
CA SER A 122 -21.77 11.23 12.54
C SER A 122 -22.58 10.21 13.35
N VAL A 123 -22.38 8.90 13.13
CA VAL A 123 -23.18 7.85 13.80
C VAL A 123 -22.90 7.80 15.31
N SER A 124 -21.64 8.02 15.71
CA SER A 124 -21.25 8.05 17.12
C SER A 124 -20.03 8.94 17.33
N SER A 125 -20.23 10.09 17.96
CA SER A 125 -19.14 11.03 18.28
C SER A 125 -18.06 10.39 19.14
N THR A 126 -18.44 9.65 20.20
CA THR A 126 -17.50 8.99 21.10
C THR A 126 -16.64 7.97 20.35
N TYR A 127 -17.26 7.17 19.48
CA TYR A 127 -16.52 6.19 18.68
C TYR A 127 -15.59 6.87 17.66
N THR A 128 -16.05 7.91 16.96
CA THR A 128 -15.22 8.69 16.04
C THR A 128 -14.02 9.32 16.74
N ILE A 129 -14.21 9.91 17.92
CA ILE A 129 -13.11 10.48 18.73
C ILE A 129 -12.11 9.39 19.12
N ALA A 130 -12.59 8.23 19.58
CA ALA A 130 -11.72 7.10 19.91
C ALA A 130 -10.93 6.60 18.69
N VAL A 131 -11.57 6.51 17.52
CA VAL A 131 -10.90 6.11 16.27
C VAL A 131 -9.78 7.11 15.92
N VAL A 132 -10.08 8.41 15.89
CA VAL A 132 -9.08 9.45 15.59
C VAL A 132 -7.94 9.42 16.60
N PHE A 133 -8.23 9.29 17.89
CA PHE A 133 -7.19 9.29 18.92
C PHE A 133 -6.29 8.05 18.85
N PHE A 134 -6.86 6.84 18.91
CA PHE A 134 -6.09 5.60 19.00
C PHE A 134 -5.47 5.15 17.67
N HIS A 135 -6.09 5.49 16.54
CA HIS A 135 -5.65 5.00 15.23
C HIS A 135 -4.98 6.06 14.36
N PHE A 136 -5.06 7.34 14.74
CA PHE A 136 -4.36 8.42 14.04
C PHE A 136 -3.40 9.16 14.97
N ILE A 137 -3.87 9.86 15.99
CA ILE A 137 -3.03 10.72 16.84
C ILE A 137 -1.94 9.92 17.58
N LEU A 138 -2.31 8.80 18.23
CA LEU A 138 -1.36 7.97 18.95
C LEU A 138 -0.28 7.37 18.02
N PRO A 139 -0.59 6.74 16.88
CA PRO A 139 0.44 6.29 15.95
C PRO A 139 1.31 7.42 15.39
N ILE A 140 0.71 8.57 15.02
CA ILE A 140 1.46 9.73 14.51
C ILE A 140 2.46 10.22 15.56
N THR A 141 2.07 10.32 16.83
CA THR A 141 2.97 10.74 17.91
C THR A 141 4.11 9.75 18.15
N ILE A 142 3.83 8.44 18.15
CA ILE A 142 4.85 7.39 18.28
C ILE A 142 5.86 7.50 17.13
N VAL A 143 5.38 7.57 15.89
CA VAL A 143 6.23 7.63 14.70
C VAL A 143 7.07 8.91 14.70
N THR A 144 6.45 10.04 15.02
CA THR A 144 7.14 11.34 15.12
C THR A 144 8.25 11.28 16.17
N PHE A 145 7.96 10.75 17.35
CA PHE A 145 8.97 10.55 18.40
C PHE A 145 10.14 9.69 17.92
N CYS A 146 9.88 8.55 17.28
CA CYS A 146 10.91 7.67 16.73
C CYS A 146 11.81 8.42 15.73
N TYR A 147 11.22 9.10 14.75
CA TYR A 147 11.97 9.84 13.73
C TYR A 147 12.75 11.03 14.30
N LEU A 148 12.19 11.77 15.26
CA LEU A 148 12.88 12.87 15.93
C LEU A 148 14.12 12.37 16.69
N ARG A 149 14.00 11.28 17.44
CA ARG A 149 15.13 10.70 18.18
C ARG A 149 16.24 10.21 17.26
N ILE A 150 15.86 9.56 16.15
CA ILE A 150 16.82 9.15 15.13
C ILE A 150 17.54 10.38 14.55
N TRP A 151 16.79 11.42 14.18
CA TRP A 151 17.35 12.65 13.61
C TRP A 151 18.35 13.34 14.54
N ILE A 152 18.01 13.46 15.83
CA ILE A 152 18.89 14.01 16.87
C ILE A 152 20.18 13.20 16.97
N LEU A 153 20.09 11.87 17.01
CA LEU A 153 21.26 10.99 17.09
C LEU A 153 22.15 11.13 15.85
N VAL A 154 21.56 11.19 14.65
CA VAL A 154 22.31 11.39 13.40
C VAL A 154 23.08 12.72 13.41
N ILE A 155 22.45 13.81 13.86
CA ILE A 155 23.13 15.11 14.00
C ILE A 155 24.28 15.03 15.02
N GLN A 156 24.06 14.41 16.17
CA GLN A 156 25.08 14.26 17.20
C GLN A 156 26.29 13.47 16.71
N VAL A 157 26.07 12.35 16.01
CA VAL A 157 27.15 11.56 15.41
C VAL A 157 27.88 12.39 14.35
N ARG A 158 27.17 13.08 13.45
CA ARG A 158 27.79 13.91 12.42
C ARG A 158 28.63 15.05 13.01
N ARG A 159 28.22 15.63 14.15
CA ARG A 159 28.99 16.68 14.84
C ARG A 159 30.23 16.16 15.58
N ARG A 160 30.22 14.91 16.05
CA ARG A 160 31.36 14.31 16.79
C ARG A 160 32.41 13.66 15.90
N VAL A 161 32.08 13.36 14.65
CA VAL A 161 32.99 12.74 13.69
C VAL A 161 33.87 13.85 13.08
N LYS A 162 35.17 13.87 13.42
CA LYS A 162 36.18 14.63 12.66
C LYS A 162 36.18 14.13 11.19
N PRO A 163 36.45 14.99 10.20
CA PRO A 163 36.32 14.65 8.77
C PRO A 163 37.08 13.38 8.32
N ASP A 164 38.10 12.94 9.07
CA ASP A 164 38.89 11.73 8.78
C ASP A 164 38.23 10.40 9.17
N ASN A 165 37.20 10.39 10.02
CA ASN A 165 36.54 9.16 10.42
C ASN A 165 35.33 8.87 9.51
N LYS A 166 35.35 7.74 8.81
CA LYS A 166 34.22 7.29 7.98
C LYS A 166 32.94 7.25 8.83
N PRO A 167 31.82 7.83 8.36
CA PRO A 167 30.56 7.78 9.10
C PRO A 167 30.12 6.33 9.33
N LYS A 168 29.71 6.00 10.56
CA LYS A 168 29.19 4.66 10.92
C LYS A 168 27.90 4.30 10.16
N LEU A 169 27.16 5.30 9.66
CA LEU A 169 25.92 5.10 8.92
C LEU A 169 26.22 5.00 7.41
N LYS A 170 25.91 3.85 6.81
CA LYS A 170 26.11 3.66 5.36
C LYS A 170 25.13 4.58 4.59
N PRO A 171 25.54 5.16 3.45
CA PRO A 171 24.66 6.00 2.62
C PRO A 171 23.35 5.31 2.20
N HIS A 172 23.40 3.99 2.03
CA HIS A 172 22.25 3.14 1.72
C HIS A 172 21.22 3.12 2.87
N ASP A 173 21.67 3.00 4.11
CA ASP A 173 20.79 3.00 5.29
C ASP A 173 20.12 4.34 5.49
N PHE A 174 20.85 5.44 5.25
CA PHE A 174 20.29 6.79 5.30
C PHE A 174 19.18 6.99 4.25
N ARG A 175 19.38 6.53 3.00
CA ARG A 175 18.34 6.62 1.97
C ARG A 175 17.11 5.76 2.29
N ASN A 176 17.29 4.58 2.84
CA ASN A 176 16.16 3.75 3.30
C ASN A 176 15.37 4.45 4.41
N PHE A 177 16.06 5.08 5.36
CA PHE A 177 15.45 5.89 6.40
C PHE A 177 14.65 7.06 5.82
N VAL A 178 15.24 7.84 4.91
CA VAL A 178 14.55 8.96 4.24
C VAL A 178 13.31 8.46 3.48
N THR A 179 13.41 7.32 2.79
CA THR A 179 12.28 6.72 2.08
C THR A 179 11.12 6.43 3.04
N MET A 180 11.40 5.80 4.18
CA MET A 180 10.38 5.45 5.18
C MET A 180 9.79 6.69 5.87
N PHE A 181 10.60 7.73 6.10
CA PHE A 181 10.12 9.01 6.60
C PHE A 181 9.18 9.70 5.61
N VAL A 182 9.53 9.71 4.31
CA VAL A 182 8.67 10.25 3.25
C VAL A 182 7.35 9.51 3.16
N VAL A 183 7.35 8.17 3.25
CA VAL A 183 6.12 7.36 3.31
C VAL A 183 5.23 7.79 4.49
N PHE A 184 5.81 7.98 5.67
CA PHE A 184 5.07 8.47 6.84
C PHE A 184 4.49 9.88 6.64
N VAL A 185 5.28 10.83 6.12
CA VAL A 185 4.81 12.20 5.90
C VAL A 185 3.66 12.22 4.90
N LEU A 186 3.77 11.44 3.82
CA LEU A 186 2.70 11.35 2.82
C LEU A 186 1.44 10.70 3.39
N PHE A 187 1.58 9.67 4.24
CA PHE A 187 0.44 9.12 4.98
C PHE A 187 -0.22 10.21 5.85
N ALA A 188 0.55 10.91 6.67
CA ALA A 188 0.00 11.96 7.55
C ALA A 188 -0.70 13.06 6.75
N VAL A 189 -0.12 13.51 5.63
CA VAL A 189 -0.69 14.56 4.78
C VAL A 189 -1.96 14.09 4.08
N CYS A 190 -2.03 12.84 3.60
CA CYS A 190 -3.22 12.32 2.92
C CYS A 190 -4.39 12.07 3.89
N TRP A 191 -4.09 11.65 5.14
CA TRP A 191 -5.10 11.26 6.11
C TRP A 191 -5.48 12.36 7.12
N ALA A 192 -4.64 13.38 7.31
CA ALA A 192 -4.92 14.46 8.26
C ALA A 192 -6.23 15.23 7.97
N PRO A 193 -6.54 15.66 6.73
CA PRO A 193 -7.77 16.40 6.46
C PRO A 193 -9.01 15.62 6.88
N LEU A 194 -9.06 14.33 6.54
CA LEU A 194 -10.18 13.46 6.85
C LEU A 194 -10.36 13.22 8.36
N ASN A 195 -9.25 13.03 9.09
CA ASN A 195 -9.29 12.84 10.54
C ASN A 195 -9.70 14.12 11.28
N PHE A 196 -9.25 15.29 10.82
CA PHE A 196 -9.66 16.56 11.42
C PHE A 196 -11.10 16.92 11.11
N ILE A 197 -11.61 16.62 9.90
CA ILE A 197 -13.03 16.73 9.58
C ILE A 197 -13.84 15.82 10.52
N GLY A 198 -13.44 14.56 10.67
CA GLY A 198 -14.13 13.62 11.57
C GLY A 198 -14.12 14.07 13.02
N LEU A 199 -13.00 14.62 13.50
CA LEU A 199 -12.92 15.17 14.85
C LEU A 199 -13.85 16.39 15.02
N ALA A 200 -13.87 17.30 14.05
CA ALA A 200 -14.74 18.48 14.09
C ALA A 200 -16.23 18.10 14.08
N VAL A 201 -16.61 17.14 13.22
CA VAL A 201 -17.98 16.58 13.17
C VAL A 201 -18.33 15.87 14.48
N ALA A 202 -17.39 15.14 15.09
CA ALA A 202 -17.65 14.44 16.34
C ALA A 202 -17.86 15.40 17.54
N VAL A 203 -17.16 16.54 17.56
CA VAL A 203 -17.29 17.52 18.64
C VAL A 203 -18.62 18.27 18.58
N ASN A 204 -19.04 18.74 17.39
CA ASN A 204 -20.29 19.50 17.22
C ASN A 204 -20.94 19.18 15.87
N PRO A 205 -21.65 18.04 15.72
CA PRO A 205 -22.17 17.59 14.44
C PRO A 205 -23.16 18.59 13.83
N ASP A 206 -24.11 19.11 14.62
CA ASP A 206 -25.21 19.96 14.15
C ASP A 206 -24.74 21.30 13.56
N THR A 207 -23.63 21.83 14.08
CA THR A 207 -23.08 23.12 13.64
C THR A 207 -22.05 22.95 12.52
N ILE A 208 -21.26 21.88 12.56
CA ILE A 208 -20.11 21.69 11.68
C ILE A 208 -20.51 21.02 10.36
N LEU A 209 -21.42 20.04 10.39
CA LEU A 209 -21.85 19.31 9.19
C LEU A 209 -22.36 20.23 8.05
N PRO A 210 -23.21 21.25 8.29
CA PRO A 210 -23.64 22.16 7.23
C PRO A 210 -22.58 23.18 6.80
N ARG A 211 -21.51 23.36 7.59
CA ARG A 211 -20.44 24.32 7.30
C ARG A 211 -19.29 23.70 6.49
N ILE A 212 -19.17 22.38 6.45
CA ILE A 212 -18.12 21.70 5.69
C ILE A 212 -18.48 21.76 4.20
N PRO A 213 -17.65 22.41 3.36
CA PRO A 213 -17.87 22.41 1.93
C PRO A 213 -17.73 20.99 1.36
N GLU A 214 -18.62 20.63 0.43
CA GLU A 214 -18.63 19.30 -0.17
C GLU A 214 -17.32 18.98 -0.89
N TRP A 215 -16.75 19.94 -1.63
CA TRP A 215 -15.46 19.77 -2.32
C TRP A 215 -14.31 19.45 -1.35
N LEU A 216 -14.36 19.97 -0.12
CA LEU A 216 -13.33 19.70 0.90
C LEU A 216 -13.48 18.28 1.43
N PHE A 217 -14.71 17.85 1.71
CA PHE A 217 -15.01 16.48 2.14
C PHE A 217 -14.59 15.47 1.07
N VAL A 218 -15.08 15.64 -0.15
CA VAL A 218 -14.80 14.77 -1.30
C VAL A 218 -13.30 14.76 -1.62
N GLY A 219 -12.66 15.93 -1.71
CA GLY A 219 -11.23 16.03 -1.95
C GLY A 219 -10.39 15.32 -0.89
N SER A 220 -10.79 15.40 0.39
CA SER A 220 -10.11 14.71 1.49
C SER A 220 -10.19 13.18 1.36
N TYR A 221 -11.35 12.63 0.97
CA TYR A 221 -11.52 11.20 0.76
C TYR A 221 -10.69 10.68 -0.42
N TYR A 222 -10.73 11.36 -1.58
CA TYR A 222 -9.94 10.94 -2.74
C TYR A 222 -8.43 11.08 -2.49
N MET A 223 -8.00 12.10 -1.74
CA MET A 223 -6.61 12.23 -1.31
C MET A 223 -6.18 11.06 -0.41
N ALA A 224 -7.07 10.61 0.49
CA ALA A 224 -6.84 9.44 1.31
C ALA A 224 -6.77 8.14 0.48
N TYR A 225 -7.61 7.98 -0.55
CA TYR A 225 -7.53 6.83 -1.47
C TYR A 225 -6.27 6.83 -2.32
N PHE A 226 -5.80 8.01 -2.74
CA PHE A 226 -4.57 8.14 -3.51
C PHE A 226 -3.34 7.67 -2.71
N ASN A 227 -3.39 7.70 -1.37
CA ASN A 227 -2.30 7.26 -0.50
C ASN A 227 -1.83 5.82 -0.79
N SER A 228 -2.75 4.90 -1.07
CA SER A 228 -2.41 3.49 -1.26
C SER A 228 -1.50 3.24 -2.47
N CYS A 229 -1.60 4.05 -3.54
CA CYS A 229 -0.72 3.90 -4.70
C CYS A 229 0.63 4.63 -4.54
N LEU A 230 0.68 5.68 -3.70
CA LEU A 230 1.90 6.46 -3.47
C LEU A 230 3.02 5.62 -2.87
N ASN A 231 2.70 4.66 -2.00
CA ASN A 231 3.69 3.79 -1.36
C ASN A 231 4.58 3.10 -2.41
N ALA A 232 3.98 2.47 -3.42
CA ALA A 232 4.72 1.81 -4.51
C ALA A 232 5.61 2.78 -5.32
N ILE A 233 5.09 3.97 -5.63
CA ILE A 233 5.83 5.01 -6.37
C ILE A 233 7.05 5.46 -5.57
N ILE A 234 6.87 5.73 -4.27
CA ILE A 234 7.95 6.18 -3.38
C ILE A 234 9.06 5.13 -3.29
N TYR A 235 8.69 3.85 -3.09
CA TYR A 235 9.66 2.77 -3.03
C TYR A 235 10.41 2.62 -4.37
N GLY A 236 9.72 2.76 -5.50
CA GLY A 236 10.33 2.70 -6.84
C GLY A 236 11.28 3.86 -7.15
N LEU A 237 10.98 5.07 -6.66
CA LEU A 237 11.80 6.27 -6.91
C LEU A 237 12.98 6.39 -5.93
N LEU A 238 12.74 6.23 -4.64
CA LEU A 238 13.72 6.56 -3.60
C LEU A 238 14.61 5.37 -3.22
N ASN A 239 14.13 4.13 -3.36
CA ASN A 239 14.89 2.95 -2.98
C ASN A 239 15.59 2.30 -4.19
N GLN A 240 16.93 2.37 -4.23
CA GLN A 240 17.73 1.85 -5.35
C GLN A 240 17.61 0.34 -5.50
N ASN A 241 17.40 -0.39 -4.40
CA ASN A 241 17.25 -1.84 -4.44
C ASN A 241 15.91 -2.19 -5.11
N PHE A 242 14.81 -1.55 -4.69
CA PHE A 242 13.50 -1.75 -5.33
C PHE A 242 13.51 -1.30 -6.79
N ARG A 243 14.14 -0.16 -7.12
CA ARG A 243 14.26 0.28 -8.52
C ARG A 243 14.98 -0.74 -9.40
N ARG A 244 16.03 -1.39 -8.88
CA ARG A 244 16.77 -2.43 -9.61
C ARG A 244 15.91 -3.67 -9.83
N GLU A 245 15.20 -4.12 -8.79
CA GLU A 245 14.31 -5.28 -8.91
C GLU A 245 13.08 -4.99 -9.79
N TYR A 246 12.48 -3.81 -9.72
CA TYR A 246 11.41 -3.40 -10.65
C TYR A 246 11.90 -3.42 -12.10
N LYS A 247 13.09 -2.88 -12.39
CA LYS A 247 13.67 -2.99 -13.73
C LYS A 247 13.88 -4.45 -14.14
N ARG A 248 14.39 -5.30 -13.25
CA ARG A 248 14.59 -6.73 -13.53
C ARG A 248 13.27 -7.43 -13.83
N ILE A 249 12.22 -7.18 -13.05
CA ILE A 249 10.89 -7.77 -13.23
C ILE A 249 10.29 -7.29 -14.56
N VAL A 250 10.33 -5.98 -14.84
CA VAL A 250 9.81 -5.42 -16.10
C VAL A 250 10.56 -6.00 -17.29
N ILE A 251 11.89 -6.03 -17.26
CA ILE A 251 12.69 -6.63 -18.35
C ILE A 251 12.37 -8.11 -18.49
N SER A 252 12.28 -8.88 -17.41
CA SER A 252 11.92 -10.30 -17.46
C SER A 252 10.55 -10.53 -18.09
N ILE A 253 9.54 -9.74 -17.71
CA ILE A 253 8.19 -9.83 -18.29
C ILE A 253 8.21 -9.40 -19.76
N CYS A 254 8.92 -8.33 -20.11
CA CYS A 254 9.05 -7.88 -21.50
C CYS A 254 9.78 -8.91 -22.37
N THR A 255 10.89 -9.48 -21.90
CA THR A 255 11.65 -10.51 -22.61
C THR A 255 10.86 -11.82 -22.70
N ALA A 256 10.15 -12.23 -21.65
CA ALA A 256 9.25 -13.38 -21.70
C ALA A 256 8.09 -13.15 -22.69
N LYS A 257 7.51 -11.95 -22.72
CA LYS A 257 6.49 -11.59 -23.73
C LYS A 257 7.05 -11.61 -25.16
N VAL A 258 8.28 -11.13 -25.38
CA VAL A 258 8.96 -11.23 -26.68
C VAL A 258 9.15 -12.69 -27.08
N PHE A 259 9.60 -13.55 -26.15
CA PHE A 259 9.79 -14.98 -26.41
C PHE A 259 8.49 -15.73 -26.72
N PHE A 260 7.41 -15.43 -25.98
CA PHE A 260 6.08 -16.00 -26.26
C PHE A 260 5.50 -15.49 -27.60
N GLN A 261 5.77 -14.24 -27.97
CA GLN A 261 5.35 -13.67 -29.25
C GLN A 261 6.12 -14.28 -30.44
N GLU A 262 7.44 -14.49 -30.31
CA GLU A 262 8.23 -15.20 -31.33
C GLU A 262 7.78 -16.65 -31.50
N SER A 263 7.51 -17.38 -30.41
CA SER A 263 7.01 -18.76 -30.49
C SER A 263 5.63 -18.86 -31.14
N SER A 264 4.72 -17.91 -30.91
CA SER A 264 3.42 -17.86 -31.60
C SER A 264 3.57 -17.54 -33.09
N ASN A 265 4.44 -16.59 -33.45
CA ASN A 265 4.71 -16.23 -34.83
C ASN A 265 5.38 -17.37 -35.61
N ASP A 266 6.24 -18.17 -34.99
CA ASP A 266 6.84 -19.35 -35.62
C ASP A 266 5.82 -20.48 -35.85
N VAL A 267 4.84 -20.65 -34.96
CA VAL A 267 3.73 -21.60 -35.17
C VAL A 267 2.81 -21.17 -36.31
N GLU A 268 2.55 -19.86 -36.49
CA GLU A 268 1.82 -19.34 -37.66
C GLU A 268 2.63 -19.43 -38.96
N LYS A 269 3.96 -19.23 -38.92
CA LYS A 269 4.85 -19.43 -40.08
C LYS A 269 4.91 -20.89 -40.55
N ILE A 270 4.79 -21.85 -39.63
CA ILE A 270 4.73 -23.28 -39.98
C ILE A 270 3.39 -23.63 -40.65
N LYS A 271 2.28 -23.02 -40.24
CA LYS A 271 0.96 -23.22 -40.87
C LYS A 271 0.78 -22.54 -42.23
N SER A 272 1.59 -21.54 -42.56
CA SER A 272 1.48 -20.76 -43.81
C SER A 272 2.41 -21.24 -44.94
N LYS A 273 3.20 -22.29 -44.74
CA LYS A 273 3.93 -22.95 -45.84
C LYS A 273 2.96 -23.84 -46.64
N PRO A 274 2.73 -23.59 -47.95
CA PRO A 274 2.01 -24.53 -48.80
C PRO A 274 2.87 -25.79 -48.99
N SER A 275 2.26 -26.97 -48.84
CA SER A 275 2.88 -28.25 -49.15
C SER A 275 3.39 -28.28 -50.60
N PRO A 276 4.58 -28.83 -50.91
CA PRO A 276 5.00 -29.00 -52.30
C PRO A 276 4.06 -30.00 -53.01
N MET A 277 3.50 -29.59 -54.14
CA MET A 277 2.73 -30.43 -55.05
C MET A 277 3.58 -31.62 -55.53
N LEU A 278 3.13 -32.85 -55.25
CA LEU A 278 3.61 -34.06 -55.92
C LEU A 278 2.92 -34.16 -57.29
N THR A 279 3.63 -33.81 -58.36
CA THR A 279 3.22 -34.16 -59.73
C THR A 279 3.64 -35.59 -60.04
N ASN A 280 2.66 -36.46 -60.20
CA ASN A 280 2.81 -37.86 -60.61
C ASN A 280 2.78 -37.92 -62.15
N ASN A 281 3.87 -38.35 -62.80
CA ASN A 281 3.86 -38.69 -64.22
C ASN A 281 4.66 -39.98 -64.45
N ASN A 282 3.93 -41.00 -64.91
CA ASN A 282 4.36 -42.36 -65.22
C ASN A 282 5.40 -42.40 -66.34
N GLN A 283 6.34 -43.35 -66.27
CA GLN A 283 6.84 -44.03 -67.47
C GLN A 283 7.30 -45.46 -67.15
N VAL A 284 6.44 -46.41 -67.49
CA VAL A 284 6.81 -47.79 -67.79
C VAL A 284 7.42 -47.80 -69.19
N LYS A 285 8.63 -48.31 -69.34
CA LYS A 285 9.09 -48.86 -70.61
C LYS A 285 10.03 -50.05 -70.37
N VAL A 286 9.55 -51.19 -70.81
CA VAL A 286 10.22 -52.49 -70.95
C VAL A 286 11.21 -52.41 -72.11
N ASP A 287 12.39 -53.01 -71.93
CA ASP A 287 13.13 -53.87 -72.88
C ASP A 287 14.31 -54.45 -72.06
N SER A 288 14.67 -55.74 -72.10
CA SER A 288 14.97 -56.54 -73.28
C SER A 288 14.96 -58.04 -72.94
N VAL A 289 14.62 -58.86 -73.95
CA VAL A 289 15.59 -59.82 -74.49
C VAL A 289 16.14 -59.20 -75.75
#